data_AF-A0A2D6MUN8-F1
#
_entry.id   AF-A0A2D6MUN8-F1
#
_cell.length_a   1.000
_cell.length_b   1.000
_cell.length_c   1.000
_cell.angle_alpha   90.00
_cell.angle_beta   90.00
_cell.angle_gamma   90.00
#
_symmetry.space_group_name_H-M   'P 1'
#
loop_
_entity.id
_entity.type
_entity.pdbx_description
1 polymer ?
#
loop_
_entity_poly.entity_id
_entity_poly.type
_entity_poly.pdbx_seq_one_letter_code
_entity_poly.pdbx_strand_id
1 'polypeptide(L)' 'MRNALIYFGVDVEREILGKVRKVMRPGGFLALGAAETTLNIDSEFERRQCGRSLCYQQGEN' A
#
# COMPACT_ATOMS: atom_id res chain seq x y z
N MET A 1 0.92 -7.07 1.71
CA MET A 1 -0.29 -7.79 1.24
C MET A 1 -0.06 -8.10 -0.22
N ARG A 2 0.00 -9.37 -0.63
CA ARG A 2 0.39 -9.75 -1.99
C ARG A 2 -0.69 -10.61 -2.64
N ASN A 3 -1.12 -10.23 -3.85
CA ASN A 3 -2.08 -10.93 -4.70
C ASN A 3 -3.49 -11.08 -4.10
N ALA A 4 -3.86 -10.19 -3.18
CA ALA A 4 -5.16 -10.20 -2.50
C ALA A 4 -6.06 -9.03 -2.91
N LEU A 5 -5.49 -7.88 -3.27
CA LEU A 5 -6.24 -6.67 -3.64
C LEU A 5 -6.91 -6.79 -5.02
N ILE A 6 -6.35 -7.60 -5.92
CA ILE A 6 -6.86 -7.85 -7.28
C ILE A 6 -8.30 -8.39 -7.37
N TYR A 7 -8.87 -8.82 -6.25
CA TYR A 7 -10.24 -9.35 -6.18
C TYR A 7 -11.27 -8.29 -5.78
N PHE A 8 -10.82 -7.10 -5.40
CA PHE A 8 -11.67 -6.05 -4.86
C PHE A 8 -11.74 -4.86 -5.82
N GLY A 9 -12.88 -4.16 -5.81
CA GLY A 9 -12.99 -2.88 -6.49
C GLY A 9 -12.27 -1.76 -5.72
N VAL A 10 -12.00 -0.65 -6.39
CA VAL A 10 -11.19 0.48 -5.88
C VAL A 10 -11.66 1.00 -4.52
N ASP A 11 -12.97 1.10 -4.28
CA ASP A 11 -13.49 1.58 -2.99
C ASP A 11 -13.16 0.64 -1.82
N VAL A 12 -13.23 -0.68 -2.07
CA VAL A 12 -12.91 -1.71 -1.07
C VAL A 12 -11.40 -1.78 -0.87
N GLU A 13 -10.61 -1.69 -1.94
CA GLU A 13 -9.14 -1.59 -1.84
C GLU A 13 -8.73 -0.38 -0.99
N ARG A 14 -9.35 0.80 -1.21
CA ARG A 14 -9.11 2.01 -0.42
C ARG A 14 -9.43 1.81 1.06
N GLU A 15 -10.55 1.18 1.38
CA GLU A 15 -10.92 0.90 2.78
C GLU A 15 -9.91 -0.04 3.45
N ILE A 16 -9.49 -1.10 2.75
CA ILE A 16 -8.49 -2.06 3.24
C ILE A 16 -7.16 -1.34 3.48
N LEU A 17 -6.66 -0.57 2.52
CA LEU A 17 -5.40 0.18 2.66
C LEU A 17 -5.46 1.20 3.80
N GLY A 18 -6.60 1.89 3.96
CA GLY A 18 -6.82 2.81 5.08
C GLY A 18 -6.82 2.11 6.45
N LYS A 19 -7.37 0.90 6.55
CA LYS A 19 -7.30 0.07 7.78
C LYS A 19 -5.88 -0.41 8.05
N VAL A 20 -5.16 -0.86 7.03
CA VAL A 20 -3.76 -1.28 7.13
C VAL A 20 -2.89 -0.14 7.66
N ARG A 21 -3.06 1.08 7.15
CA ARG A 21 -2.33 2.28 7.61
C ARG A 21 -2.50 2.53 9.11
N LYS A 22 -3.70 2.33 9.66
CA LYS A 22 -3.98 2.58 11.09
C LYS A 22 -3.25 1.62 12.04
N VAL A 23 -2.88 0.44 11.55
CA VAL A 23 -2.19 -0.59 12.35
C VAL A 23 -0.70 -0.69 12.04
N MET A 24 -0.24 0.01 11.01
CA MET A 24 1.17 0.12 10.65
C MET A 24 1.88 1.15 11.54
N ARG A 25 3.16 0.89 11.81
CA ARG A 25 4.02 1.85 12.52
C ARG A 25 4.32 3.03 11.58
N PRO A 26 4.46 4.26 12.09
CA PRO A 26 4.96 5.39 11.31
C PRO A 26 6.27 5.03 10.60
N GLY A 27 6.39 5.41 9.32
CA GLY A 27 7.54 5.06 8.47
C GLY A 27 7.61 3.58 8.05
N GLY A 28 6.61 2.77 8.39
CA GLY A 28 6.56 1.34 8.03
C GLY A 28 6.38 1.09 6.53
N PHE A 29 6.82 -0.08 6.08
CA PHE A 29 6.76 -0.48 4.68
C PHE A 29 5.68 -1.55 4.41
N LEU A 30 4.93 -1.35 3.33
CA LEU A 30 3.95 -2.26 2.78
C LEU A 30 4.46 -2.77 1.42
N ALA A 31 4.60 -4.09 1.30
CA ALA A 31 4.87 -4.74 0.03
C ALA A 31 3.56 -5.18 -0.63
N LEU A 32 3.38 -4.80 -1.91
CA LEU A 32 2.28 -5.23 -2.77
C LEU A 32 2.78 -6.24 -3.83
N GLY A 33 1.85 -7.00 -4.38
CA GLY A 33 2.08 -7.87 -5.54
C GLY A 33 2.30 -7.06 -6.82
N ALA A 34 2.88 -7.68 -7.85
CA ALA A 34 3.28 -6.97 -9.07
C ALA A 34 2.11 -6.37 -9.88
N ALA A 35 0.93 -6.96 -9.76
CA ALA A 35 -0.30 -6.47 -10.39
C ALA A 35 -1.09 -5.50 -9.48
N GLU A 36 -0.60 -5.22 -8.28
CA GLU A 36 -1.28 -4.41 -7.26
C GLU A 36 -0.58 -3.06 -7.12
N THR A 37 -1.36 -1.99 -6.98
CA THR A 37 -0.83 -0.63 -6.90
C THR A 37 -1.66 0.25 -5.99
N THR A 38 -1.01 1.16 -5.25
CA THR A 38 -1.72 2.23 -4.51
C THR A 38 -1.94 3.49 -5.36
N LEU A 39 -1.37 3.55 -6.58
CA LEU A 39 -1.56 4.70 -7.49
C LEU A 39 -3.05 4.98 -7.65
N ASN A 40 -3.46 6.21 -7.36
CA ASN A 40 -4.82 6.72 -7.45
C ASN A 40 -5.83 6.14 -6.43
N ILE A 41 -5.38 5.35 -5.44
CA ILE A 41 -6.25 4.76 -4.41
C ILE A 41 -6.04 5.43 -3.05
N ASP A 42 -4.78 5.70 -2.68
CA ASP A 42 -4.44 6.32 -1.40
C ASP A 42 -3.17 7.19 -1.55
N SER A 43 -3.27 8.48 -1.19
CA SER A 43 -2.19 9.48 -1.33
C SER A 43 -1.11 9.37 -0.26
N GLU A 44 -1.34 8.61 0.82
CA GLU A 44 -0.49 8.62 2.00
C GLU A 44 0.63 7.56 1.95
N PHE A 45 0.61 6.69 0.93
CA PHE A 45 1.65 5.72 0.68
C PHE A 45 2.63 6.22 -0.38
N GLU A 46 3.85 6.52 0.05
CA GLU A 46 4.94 6.88 -0.86
C GLU A 46 5.57 5.64 -1.50
N ARG A 47 5.77 5.68 -2.81
CA ARG A 47 6.54 4.63 -3.49
C ARG A 47 8.02 4.78 -3.20
N ARG A 48 8.63 3.73 -2.67
CA ARG A 48 10.07 3.65 -2.38
C ARG A 48 10.69 2.46 -3.09
N GLN A 49 11.82 2.70 -3.76
CA GLN A 49 12.65 1.64 -4.32
C GLN A 49 13.37 0.93 -3.17
N CYS A 50 13.14 -0.38 -3.01
CA CYS A 50 13.80 -1.23 -2.05
C CYS A 50 14.64 -2.28 -2.80
N GLY A 51 15.89 -1.90 -3.12
CA GLY A 51 16.77 -2.71 -3.96
C GLY A 51 16.19 -2.90 -5.36
N ARG A 52 15.94 -4.16 -5.76
CA ARG A 52 15.33 -4.50 -7.06
C ARG A 52 13.80 -4.51 -7.05
N SER A 53 13.18 -4.18 -5.92
CA SER A 53 11.72 -4.23 -5.73
C SER A 53 11.15 -2.85 -5.40
N LEU A 54 9.84 -2.70 -5.61
CA LEU A 54 9.09 -1.54 -5.16
C LEU A 54 8.36 -1.87 -3.85
N CYS A 55 8.39 -0.92 -2.91
CA CYS A 55 7.65 -0.96 -1.66
C CYS A 55 6.92 0.37 -1.46
N TYR A 56 5.91 0.36 -0.59
CA TYR A 56 5.12 1.53 -0.26
C TYR A 56 5.38 1.89 1.20
N GLN A 57 5.85 3.10 1.48
CA GLN A 57 6.12 3.57 2.83
C GLN A 57 4.97 4.45 3.31
N GLN A 58 4.49 4.21 4.53
CA GLN A 58 3.55 5.12 5.18
C GLN A 58 4.29 6.40 5.59
N GLY A 59 3.68 7.57 5.31
CA GLY A 59 4.20 8.86 5.75
C GLY A 59 4.53 8.92 7.25
N GLU A 60 5.58 9.65 7.60
CA GLU A 60 6.09 9.83 8.96
C GLU A 60 5.39 10.97 9.70
N ASN A 61 4.05 11.00 9.71
CA ASN A 61 3.29 12.01 10.44
C ASN A 61 2.95 11.58 11.87
#